data_AF-A0A1F7TME3-F1
#
_entry.id   AF-A0A1F7TME3-F1
#
_cell.length_a   1.000
_cell.length_b   1.000
_cell.length_c   1.000
_cell.angle_alpha   90.00
_cell.angle_beta   90.00
_cell.angle_gamma   90.00
#
_symmetry.space_group_name_H-M   'P 1'
#
loop_
_entity.id
_entity.type
_entity.pdbx_description
1 polymer ?
#
loop_
_entity_poly.entity_id
_entity_poly.type
_entity_poly.pdbx_seq_one_letter_code
_entity_poly.pdbx_strand_id
1 'polypeptide(L)' 'MNETLIHNAVLVVRSFLPLLVIVCVNMILLGAFKVMICSGRDDEEHHAMGNIAKGVVGTFVLACLFTAATVTLAKV' A
#
# COMPACT_ATOMS: atom_id res chain seq x y z
N MET A 1 -0.11 14.65 29.60
CA MET A 1 1.15 14.06 29.10
C MET A 1 0.96 12.96 28.05
N ASN A 2 -0.15 12.19 28.07
CA ASN A 2 -0.40 11.15 27.06
C ASN A 2 -0.86 11.66 25.68
N GLU A 3 -1.60 12.77 25.62
CA GLU A 3 -2.20 13.26 24.36
C GLU A 3 -1.16 13.73 23.34
N THR A 4 -0.12 14.43 23.78
CA THR A 4 1.00 14.86 22.91
C THR A 4 1.79 13.68 22.37
N LEU A 5 1.93 12.60 23.16
CA LEU A 5 2.62 11.38 22.74
C LEU A 5 1.82 10.63 21.67
N ILE A 6 0.50 10.54 21.84
CA ILE A 6 -0.42 9.93 20.85
C ILE A 6 -0.42 10.75 19.55
N HIS A 7 -0.53 12.07 19.65
CA HIS A 7 -0.52 12.96 18.49
C HIS A 7 0.77 12.79 17.67
N ASN A 8 1.94 12.80 18.33
CA ASN A 8 3.22 12.60 17.68
C ASN A 8 3.34 11.21 17.04
N ALA A 9 2.85 10.16 17.70
CA ALA A 9 2.85 8.80 17.15
C ALA A 9 2.01 8.71 15.86
N VAL A 10 0.81 9.28 15.84
CA VAL A 10 -0.06 9.27 14.64
C VAL A 10 0.56 10.08 13.50
N LEU A 11 1.25 11.18 13.81
CA LEU A 11 1.94 12.02 12.83
C LEU A 11 3.09 11.27 12.13
N VAL A 12 3.87 10.52 12.91
CA VAL A 12 4.92 9.64 12.38
C VAL A 12 4.29 8.52 11.53
N VAL A 13 3.26 7.83 12.02
CA VAL A 13 2.61 6.76 11.26
C VAL A 13 2.07 7.28 9.91
N ARG A 14 1.44 8.46 9.91
CA ARG A 14 0.91 9.10 8.69
C ARG A 14 2.01 9.41 7.67
N SER A 15 3.20 9.83 8.09
CA SER A 15 4.29 10.13 7.16
C SER A 15 4.93 8.87 6.57
N PHE A 16 4.88 7.74 7.28
CA PHE A 16 5.39 6.45 6.77
C PHE A 16 4.40 5.70 5.85
N LEU A 17 3.09 5.87 6.05
CA LEU A 17 2.05 5.21 5.24
C LEU A 17 2.21 5.39 3.71
N PRO A 18 2.50 6.59 3.17
CA PRO A 18 2.74 6.78 1.74
C PRO A 18 3.92 5.98 1.19
N LEU A 19 4.97 5.75 1.99
CA LEU A 19 6.11 4.94 1.55
C LEU A 19 5.70 3.48 1.31
N LEU A 20 4.80 2.96 2.15
CA LEU A 20 4.25 1.61 1.96
C LEU A 20 3.35 1.53 0.71
N VAL A 21 2.63 2.62 0.39
CA VAL A 21 1.82 2.69 -0.85
C VAL A 21 2.72 2.57 -2.08
N ILE A 22 3.91 3.21 -2.08
CA ILE A 22 4.88 3.09 -3.18
C ILE A 22 5.31 1.62 -3.38
N VAL A 23 5.52 0.86 -2.30
CA VAL A 23 5.84 -0.57 -2.38
C VAL A 23 4.70 -1.36 -3.03
N CYS A 24 3.45 -1.09 -2.65
CA CYS A 24 2.28 -1.73 -3.25
C CYS A 24 2.14 -1.41 -4.75
N VAL A 25 2.34 -0.14 -5.14
CA VAL A 25 2.34 0.27 -6.56
C VAL A 25 3.45 -0.42 -7.34
N ASN A 26 4.65 -0.56 -6.77
CA ASN A 26 5.74 -1.30 -7.40
C ASN A 26 5.39 -2.77 -7.64
N MET A 27 4.67 -3.43 -6.71
CA MET A 27 4.18 -4.80 -6.93
C MET A 27 3.18 -4.88 -8.09
N ILE A 28 2.30 -3.90 -8.24
CA ILE A 28 1.38 -3.80 -9.38
C ILE A 28 2.17 -3.69 -10.69
N LEU A 29 3.13 -2.77 -10.75
CA LEU A 29 3.94 -2.53 -11.95
C LEU A 29 4.75 -3.77 -12.33
N LEU A 30 5.45 -4.40 -11.37
CA LEU A 30 6.22 -5.62 -11.62
C LEU A 30 5.33 -6.78 -12.09
N GLY A 31 4.14 -6.92 -11.51
CA GLY A 31 3.15 -7.89 -11.97
C GLY A 31 2.69 -7.61 -13.39
N ALA A 32 2.34 -6.37 -13.71
CA ALA A 32 1.90 -5.96 -15.05
C ALA A 32 2.99 -6.18 -16.12
N PHE A 33 4.24 -5.83 -15.81
CA PHE A 33 5.37 -6.10 -16.72
C PHE A 33 5.58 -7.60 -16.94
N LYS A 34 5.45 -8.42 -15.90
CA LYS A 34 5.56 -9.88 -16.04
C LYS A 34 4.45 -10.46 -16.89
N VAL A 35 3.20 -10.02 -16.74
CA VAL A 35 2.09 -10.43 -17.62
C VAL A 35 2.41 -10.08 -19.09
N MET A 36 2.95 -8.89 -19.35
CA MET A 36 3.31 -8.47 -20.71
C MET A 36 4.45 -9.32 -21.33
N ILE A 37 5.46 -9.69 -20.54
CA ILE A 37 6.65 -10.41 -21.03
C ILE A 37 6.42 -11.92 -21.12
N CYS A 38 5.67 -12.50 -20.19
CA CYS A 38 5.47 -13.95 -20.07
C CYS A 38 4.30 -14.50 -20.91
N SER A 39 3.78 -13.70 -21.85
CA SER A 39 2.64 -14.06 -22.71
C SER A 39 2.84 -15.45 -23.34
N GLY A 40 2.02 -16.43 -22.90
CA GLY A 40 2.08 -17.83 -23.33
C GLY A 40 2.63 -18.84 -22.30
N ARG A 41 3.00 -18.42 -21.09
CA ARG A 41 3.41 -19.30 -19.97
C ARG A 41 2.42 -19.16 -18.79
N ASP A 42 1.42 -20.04 -18.76
CA ASP A 42 0.28 -20.00 -17.80
C ASP A 42 0.71 -19.84 -16.32
N ASP A 43 1.72 -20.57 -15.87
CA ASP A 43 2.16 -20.53 -14.46
C ASP A 43 2.78 -19.18 -14.06
N GLU A 44 3.51 -18.53 -14.97
CA GLU A 44 4.16 -17.26 -14.69
C GLU A 44 3.16 -16.10 -14.73
N GLU A 45 2.15 -16.21 -15.58
CA GLU A 45 1.04 -15.26 -15.67
C GLU A 45 0.16 -15.30 -14.41
N HIS A 46 -0.16 -16.48 -13.90
CA HIS A 46 -0.94 -16.62 -12.66
C HIS A 46 -0.20 -16.01 -11.46
N HIS A 47 1.11 -16.23 -11.36
CA HIS A 47 1.92 -15.66 -10.30
C HIS A 47 2.06 -14.13 -10.42
N ALA A 48 2.11 -13.62 -11.65
CA ALA A 48 2.14 -12.20 -11.93
C ALA A 48 0.80 -11.51 -11.58
N MET A 49 -0.33 -12.11 -11.96
CA MET A 49 -1.66 -11.67 -11.54
C MET A 49 -1.81 -11.64 -10.02
N GLY A 50 -1.29 -12.65 -9.30
CA GLY A 50 -1.28 -12.66 -7.84
C GLY A 50 -0.54 -11.47 -7.23
N ASN A 51 0.57 -11.03 -7.84
CA ASN A 51 1.31 -9.85 -7.37
C ASN A 51 0.56 -8.54 -7.65
N ILE A 52 -0.12 -8.44 -8.79
CA ILE A 52 -1.01 -7.31 -9.10
C ILE A 52 -2.13 -7.23 -8.05
N ALA A 53 -2.81 -8.34 -7.79
CA ALA A 53 -3.91 -8.39 -6.82
C ALA A 53 -3.44 -7.98 -5.41
N LYS A 54 -2.30 -8.50 -4.94
CA LYS A 54 -1.70 -8.10 -3.66
C LYS A 54 -1.37 -6.62 -3.61
N GLY A 55 -0.80 -6.06 -4.68
CA GLY A 55 -0.49 -4.65 -4.78
C GLY A 55 -1.76 -3.76 -4.74
N VAL A 56 -2.81 -4.15 -5.45
CA VAL A 56 -4.10 -3.43 -5.45
C VAL A 56 -4.76 -3.46 -4.08
N VAL A 57 -4.89 -4.65 -3.47
CA VAL A 57 -5.48 -4.80 -2.14
C VAL A 57 -4.67 -4.05 -1.09
N GLY A 58 -3.33 -4.17 -1.12
CA GLY A 58 -2.44 -3.44 -0.22
C GLY A 58 -2.58 -1.93 -0.34
N THR A 59 -2.68 -1.40 -1.57
CA THR A 59 -2.89 0.02 -1.82
C THR A 59 -4.21 0.51 -1.22
N PHE A 60 -5.29 -0.26 -1.39
CA PHE A 60 -6.60 0.09 -0.83
C PHE A 60 -6.58 0.11 0.70
N VAL A 61 -6.02 -0.92 1.35
CA VAL A 61 -5.91 -0.99 2.81
C VAL A 61 -5.07 0.18 3.35
N LEU A 62 -3.93 0.46 2.74
CA LEU A 62 -3.07 1.57 3.16
C LEU A 62 -3.73 2.94 2.95
N ALA A 63 -4.50 3.11 1.88
CA ALA A 63 -5.28 4.32 1.66
C ALA A 63 -6.32 4.53 2.77
N CYS A 64 -7.05 3.48 3.17
CA CYS A 64 -7.98 3.54 4.30
C CYS A 64 -7.28 3.90 5.62
N LEU A 65 -6.12 3.28 5.90
CA LEU A 65 -5.33 3.58 7.09
C LEU A 65 -4.79 5.02 7.09
N PHE A 66 -4.36 5.52 5.93
CA PHE A 66 -3.92 6.90 5.78
C PHE A 66 -5.06 7.89 6.02
N THR A 67 -6.25 7.62 5.48
CA THR A 67 -7.45 8.42 5.74
C THR A 67 -7.81 8.38 7.22
N ALA A 68 -7.81 7.22 7.86
CA ALA A 68 -8.09 7.07 9.29
C ALA A 68 -7.09 7.87 10.15
N ALA A 69 -5.78 7.72 9.90
CA ALA A 69 -4.74 8.47 10.60
C ALA A 69 -4.89 9.98 10.41
N THR A 70 -5.26 10.43 9.20
CA THR A 70 -5.50 11.84 8.89
C THR A 70 -6.72 12.39 9.63
N VAL A 71 -7.82 11.64 9.66
CA VAL A 71 -9.04 12.03 10.40
C VAL A 71 -8.79 12.07 11.90
N THR A 72 -8.01 11.12 12.45
CA THR A 72 -7.63 11.13 13.86
C THR A 72 -6.77 12.35 14.18
N LEU A 73 -5.75 12.68 13.37
CA LEU A 73 -4.95 13.89 13.54
C LEU A 73 -5.76 15.18 13.42
N ALA A 74 -6.80 15.22 12.58
CA ALA A 74 -7.65 16.39 12.43
C ALA A 74 -8.65 16.58 13.60
N LYS A 75 -8.85 15.55 14.43
CA LYS A 75 -9.78 15.56 15.57
C LYS A 75 -9.09 15.71 16.93
N VAL A 76 -7.78 15.44 16.99
CA VAL A 76 -6.91 15.67 18.15
C VAL A 76 -6.46 17.12 18.15
#